data_AF-A0A962FV79-F1
#
_entry.id   AF-A0A962FV79-F1
#
_cell.length_a   1.000
_cell.length_b   1.000
_cell.length_c   1.000
_cell.angle_alpha   90.00
_cell.angle_beta   90.00
_cell.angle_gamma   90.00
#
_symmetry.space_group_name_H-M   'P 1'
#
loop_
_entity.id
_entity.type
_entity.pdbx_description
1 polymer ?
#
loop_
_entity_poly.entity_id
_entity_poly.type
_entity_poly.pdbx_seq_one_letter_code
_entity_poly.pdbx_strand_id
1 'polypeptide(L)'
;MAKSLGNLKYDQLQEFLRLLAQKLKDDSLKDAKRGRIKLATELNQAATHICAATEHIGKAWLVCKPYMGDAPSNMTQPLHIDKEIS
;
A
#
# COMPACT_ATOMS: atom_id res chain seq x y z
N MET A 1 8.26 -9.19 -12.19
CA MET A 1 6.97 -9.01 -11.48
C MET A 1 7.11 -8.31 -10.14
N ALA A 2 7.96 -8.75 -9.20
CA ALA A 2 8.12 -8.04 -7.91
C ALA A 2 8.59 -6.58 -8.10
N LYS A 3 9.55 -6.32 -9.00
CA LYS A 3 10.01 -4.96 -9.32
C LYS A 3 8.92 -4.07 -9.94
N SER A 4 8.03 -4.63 -10.77
CA SER A 4 6.96 -3.86 -11.41
C SER A 4 5.79 -3.60 -10.44
N LEU A 5 5.52 -4.51 -9.51
CA LEU A 5 4.60 -4.28 -8.38
C LEU A 5 5.16 -3.30 -7.36
N GLY A 6 6.49 -3.28 -7.17
CA GLY A 6 7.18 -2.30 -6.31
C GLY A 6 7.21 -0.87 -6.87
N ASN A 7 6.95 -0.71 -8.18
CA ASN A 7 6.75 0.60 -8.80
C ASN A 7 5.33 1.14 -8.61
N LEU A 8 4.40 0.34 -8.09
CA LEU A 8 3.12 0.88 -7.62
C LEU A 8 3.40 1.76 -6.41
N LYS A 9 2.78 2.93 -6.38
CA LYS A 9 2.72 3.70 -5.15
C LYS A 9 2.08 2.83 -4.07
N TYR A 10 2.52 3.00 -2.82
CA TYR A 10 2.10 2.11 -1.73
C TYR A 10 0.58 2.08 -1.53
N ASP A 11 -0.15 3.14 -1.93
CA ASP A 11 -1.61 3.19 -1.96
C ASP A 11 -2.23 2.21 -2.98
N GLN A 12 -1.68 2.14 -4.20
CA GLN A 12 -2.11 1.22 -5.25
C GLN A 12 -1.80 -0.24 -4.89
N LEU A 13 -0.63 -0.48 -4.28
CA LEU A 13 -0.27 -1.81 -3.78
C LEU A 13 -1.19 -2.23 -2.63
N GLN A 14 -1.50 -1.32 -1.71
CA GLN A 14 -2.45 -1.55 -0.62
C GLN A 14 -3.82 -1.95 -1.16
N GLU A 15 -4.33 -1.21 -2.16
CA GLU A 15 -5.63 -1.50 -2.75
C GLU A 15 -5.65 -2.86 -3.48
N PHE A 16 -4.60 -3.18 -4.23
CA PHE A 16 -4.46 -4.49 -4.87
C PHE A 16 -4.50 -5.64 -3.85
N LEU A 17 -3.74 -5.53 -2.76
CA LEU A 17 -3.68 -6.58 -1.74
C LEU A 17 -5.02 -6.72 -0.99
N ARG A 18 -5.72 -5.61 -0.74
CA ARG A 18 -7.08 -5.62 -0.16
C ARG A 18 -8.05 -6.39 -1.05
N LEU A 19 -8.07 -6.11 -2.35
CA LEU A 19 -8.94 -6.80 -3.31
C LEU A 19 -8.60 -8.29 -3.44
N LEU A 20 -7.30 -8.62 -3.44
CA LEU A 20 -6.83 -10.01 -3.47
C LEU A 20 -7.26 -10.78 -2.21
N ALA A 21 -7.07 -10.20 -1.02
CA ALA A 21 -7.51 -10.81 0.24
C ALA A 21 -9.02 -11.08 0.24
N GLN A 22 -9.82 -10.11 -0.22
CA GLN A 22 -11.28 -10.28 -0.32
C GLN A 22 -11.65 -11.43 -1.24
N LYS A 23 -11.04 -11.52 -2.42
CA LYS A 23 -11.29 -12.61 -3.37
C LYS A 23 -10.97 -13.99 -2.77
N LEU A 24 -9.83 -14.13 -2.10
CA LEU A 24 -9.42 -15.39 -1.47
C LEU A 24 -10.38 -15.79 -0.35
N LYS A 25 -10.88 -14.83 0.43
CA LYS A 25 -11.91 -15.07 1.45
C LYS A 25 -13.21 -15.55 0.83
N ASP A 26 -13.67 -14.93 -0.26
CA ASP A 26 -14.89 -15.36 -0.96
C ASP A 26 -14.76 -16.77 -1.53
N ASP A 27 -13.59 -17.09 -2.10
CA ASP A 27 -13.31 -18.43 -2.64
C ASP A 27 -13.20 -19.48 -1.54
N SER A 28 -12.59 -19.13 -0.39
CA SER A 28 -12.61 -19.98 0.82
C SER A 28 -14.05 -20.33 1.24
N LEU A 29 -14.95 -19.35 1.30
CA LEU A 29 -16.36 -19.59 1.67
C LEU A 29 -17.08 -20.49 0.65
N LYS A 30 -16.81 -20.32 -0.65
CA LYS A 30 -17.36 -21.21 -1.69
C LYS A 30 -16.83 -22.63 -1.54
N ASP A 31 -15.56 -22.80 -1.17
CA ASP A 31 -14.93 -24.10 -0.99
C ASP A 31 -15.39 -24.81 0.27
N ALA A 32 -15.59 -24.09 1.36
CA ALA A 32 -16.19 -24.62 2.57
C ALA A 32 -17.61 -25.16 2.29
N LYS A 33 -18.43 -24.39 1.55
CA LYS A 33 -19.79 -24.82 1.12
C LYS A 33 -19.78 -26.07 0.23
N ARG A 34 -18.68 -26.34 -0.48
CA ARG A 34 -18.49 -27.53 -1.33
C ARG A 34 -17.82 -28.69 -0.59
N GLY A 35 -17.61 -28.59 0.72
CA GLY A 35 -16.95 -29.63 1.53
C GLY A 35 -15.43 -29.70 1.37
N ARG A 36 -14.81 -28.75 0.67
CA ARG A 36 -13.35 -28.70 0.45
C ARG A 36 -12.65 -27.98 1.61
N ILE A 37 -12.81 -28.52 2.82
CA ILE A 37 -12.44 -27.83 4.07
C ILE A 37 -10.96 -27.46 4.13
N LYS A 38 -10.04 -28.36 3.77
CA LYS A 38 -8.60 -28.05 3.78
C LYS A 38 -8.26 -26.87 2.87
N LEU A 39 -8.76 -26.89 1.63
CA LEU A 39 -8.55 -25.80 0.68
C LEU A 39 -9.15 -24.49 1.19
N ALA A 40 -10.38 -24.53 1.73
CA ALA A 40 -11.01 -23.37 2.32
C ALA A 40 -10.17 -22.77 3.47
N THR A 41 -9.61 -23.62 4.33
CA THR A 41 -8.73 -23.19 5.42
C THR A 41 -7.50 -22.47 4.89
N GLU A 42 -6.77 -23.07 3.95
CA GLU A 42 -5.57 -22.46 3.37
C GLU A 42 -5.87 -21.13 2.67
N LEU A 43 -6.97 -21.05 1.92
CA LEU A 43 -7.40 -19.80 1.27
C LEU A 43 -7.76 -18.71 2.28
N ASN A 44 -8.42 -19.06 3.38
CA ASN A 44 -8.75 -18.11 4.43
C ASN A 44 -7.50 -17.62 5.20
N GLN A 45 -6.54 -18.51 5.45
CA GLN A 45 -5.26 -18.14 6.05
C GLN A 45 -4.46 -17.20 5.12
N ALA A 46 -4.40 -17.51 3.82
CA ALA A 46 -3.78 -16.64 2.84
C ALA A 46 -4.44 -15.26 2.80
N ALA A 47 -5.78 -15.19 2.78
CA ALA A 47 -6.52 -13.93 2.86
C ALA A 47 -6.16 -13.13 4.13
N THR A 48 -6.07 -13.82 5.28
CA THR A 48 -5.73 -13.21 6.57
C THR A 48 -4.32 -12.60 6.55
N HIS A 49 -3.33 -13.35 6.07
CA HIS A 49 -1.95 -12.87 5.99
C HIS A 49 -1.78 -11.72 5.00
N ILE A 50 -2.48 -11.75 3.85
CA ILE A 50 -2.47 -10.64 2.89
C ILE A 50 -3.14 -9.40 3.49
N CYS A 51 -4.23 -9.56 4.24
CA CYS A 51 -4.88 -8.46 4.95
C CYS A 51 -3.90 -7.80 5.94
N ALA A 52 -3.17 -8.59 6.74
CA ALA A 52 -2.14 -8.06 7.63
C ALA A 52 -1.01 -7.34 6.86
N ALA A 53 -0.54 -7.92 5.75
CA ALA A 53 0.47 -7.28 4.90
C ALA A 53 -0.02 -5.93 4.32
N THR A 54 -1.31 -5.84 3.96
CA THR A 54 -1.97 -4.62 3.48
C THR A 54 -1.89 -3.51 4.54
N GLU A 55 -2.15 -3.83 5.81
CA GLU A 55 -2.04 -2.87 6.91
C GLU A 55 -0.60 -2.37 7.10
N HIS A 56 0.38 -3.27 7.04
CA HIS A 56 1.80 -2.90 7.15
C HIS A 56 2.24 -2.01 5.98
N ILE A 57 1.79 -2.29 4.76
CA ILE A 57 2.06 -1.47 3.58
C ILE A 57 1.41 -0.09 3.70
N GLY A 58 0.17 -0.01 4.19
CA GLY A 58 -0.48 1.28 4.47
C GLY A 58 0.29 2.11 5.51
N LYS A 59 0.81 1.47 6.56
CA LYS A 59 1.70 2.15 7.53
C LYS A 59 3.00 2.62 6.89
N ALA A 60 3.62 1.81 6.03
CA ALA A 60 4.82 2.20 5.29
C ALA A 60 4.58 3.41 4.38
N TRP A 61 3.41 3.47 3.72
CA TRP A 61 2.99 4.64 2.94
C TRP A 61 2.96 5.91 3.78
N LEU A 62 2.34 5.87 4.95
CA LEU A 62 2.25 7.04 5.84
C LEU A 62 3.63 7.56 6.25
N VAL A 63 4.60 6.66 6.42
CA VAL A 63 5.99 7.00 6.74
C VAL A 63 6.72 7.63 5.55
N CYS A 64 6.58 7.08 4.35
CA CYS A 64 7.35 7.55 3.20
C CYS A 64 6.70 8.71 2.44
N LYS A 65 5.36 8.86 2.49
CA LYS A 65 4.60 9.88 1.75
C LYS A 65 5.14 11.31 1.92
N PRO A 66 5.52 11.79 3.11
CA PRO A 66 6.07 13.14 3.29
C PRO A 66 7.38 13.39 2.52
N TYR A 67 8.12 12.34 2.20
CA TYR A 67 9.42 12.41 1.53
C TYR A 67 9.32 12.17 0.01
N MET A 68 8.14 11.82 -0.50
CA MET A 68 7.93 11.43 -1.90
C MET A 68 7.58 12.59 -2.85
N GLY A 69 7.80 13.84 -2.43
CA GLY A 69 7.87 14.97 -3.36
C GLY A 69 6.56 15.36 -4.03
N ASP A 70 5.49 15.56 -3.26
CA ASP A 70 4.37 16.46 -3.62
C ASP A 70 4.40 17.73 -2.74
N ALA A 71 5.60 18.17 -2.34
CA ALA A 71 5.75 19.48 -1.75
C ALA A 71 5.47 20.53 -2.84
N PRO A 72 4.62 21.54 -2.61
CA PRO A 72 4.42 22.59 -3.58
C PRO A 72 5.77 23.19 -3.96
N SER A 73 6.00 23.30 -5.26
CA SER A 73 7.14 23.95 -5.90
C SER A 73 7.17 25.46 -5.63
N ASN A 74 7.19 25.86 -4.36
CA ASN A 74 7.35 27.23 -3.94
C ASN A 74 8.27 27.32 -2.72
N MET A 75 9.51 26.85 -2.91
CA MET A 75 10.67 27.37 -2.20
C MET A 75 11.63 27.98 -3.23
N THR A 76 11.13 28.93 -4.02
CA THR A 76 11.95 29.98 -4.63
C THR A 76 11.57 31.28 -3.96
N GLN A 77 12.13 31.52 -2.78
CA GLN A 77 12.44 32.90 -2.40
C GLN A 77 13.94 33.09 -2.64
N PRO A 78 14.34 33.95 -3.60
CA PRO A 78 15.73 34.40 -3.65
C PRO A 78 15.97 35.22 -2.38
N LEU A 79 17.04 34.88 -1.64
CA LEU A 79 17.64 35.79 -0.67
C LEU A 79 18.17 37.00 -1.47
N HIS A 80 17.31 37.99 -1.64
CA HIS A 80 17.70 39.32 -2.04
C HIS A 80 18.37 39.96 -0.82
N ILE A 81 19.69 39.87 -0.73
CA ILE A 81 20.47 40.78 0.11
C ILE A 81 21.07 41.82 -0.82
N ASP A 82 20.26 42.82 -1.16
CA ASP A 82 20.79 44.11 -1.58
C ASP A 82 20.71 45.06 -0.38
N LYS A 83 21.93 45.40 0.10
CA LYS A 83 22.42 46.67 0.66
C LYS A 83 21.49 47.50 1.55
N GLU A 84 21.96 47.85 2.76
CA GLU A 84 22.25 49.24 3.18
C GLU A 84 23.18 49.22 4.43
N ILE A 85 24.40 49.76 4.32
CA ILE A 85 24.91 51.01 4.96
C ILE A 85 25.11 50.92 6.49
N SER A 86 26.37 50.81 6.94
CA SER A 86 27.12 51.95 7.53
C SER A 86 28.61 51.65 7.67
#